data_AF-A0A943YAS0-F1
#
_entry.id   AF-A0A943YAS0-F1
#
_cell.length_a   1.000
_cell.length_b   1.000
_cell.length_c   1.000
_cell.angle_alpha   90.00
_cell.angle_beta   90.00
_cell.angle_gamma   90.00
#
_symmetry.space_group_name_H-M   'P 1'
#
loop_
_entity.id
_entity.type
_entity.pdbx_description
1 polymer ?
#
loop_
_entity_poly.entity_id
_entity_poly.type
_entity_poly.pdbx_seq_one_letter_code
_entity_poly.pdbx_strand_id
1 'polypeptide(L)'
;MILVDKNIESLVSQGKLIKSGFDEENLGSISYDLTIGEIVIEENDSSHRAESFDIAPGEYVFIKTKEELSIPENIMGRIAQKNSRMRMGLYVDGPHYHPGHITYAYLRVQNISSNIITIHTGDKIAQIIFEELKEKPRELYGEGQHNAFINEKNFVGMGKYTKKYSKSIQKFEKVKEDIESKESQIYGNVLTLMGIVAAVFSIITINFEAFKQSNIDLRFILIMNISLVFTISVFFGLAYLIVNKTSKKKLGWPYFLLLSIIIIAFILVYIFVQ
;
A
#
# COMPACT_ATOMS: atom_id res chain seq x y z
N MET A 1 -37.00 -20.78 -8.25
CA MET A 1 -36.70 -20.61 -9.70
C MET A 1 -36.12 -19.21 -9.92
N ILE A 2 -35.37 -18.93 -10.99
CA ILE A 2 -34.86 -17.56 -11.25
C ILE A 2 -35.91 -16.78 -12.05
N LEU A 3 -36.16 -15.53 -11.66
CA LEU A 3 -37.02 -14.64 -12.43
C LEU A 3 -36.28 -14.11 -13.67
N VAL A 4 -36.95 -14.17 -14.82
CA VAL A 4 -36.45 -13.55 -16.07
C VAL A 4 -36.94 -12.11 -16.17
N ASP A 5 -36.34 -11.35 -17.09
CA ASP A 5 -36.69 -9.98 -17.48
C ASP A 5 -38.20 -9.65 -17.38
N LYS A 6 -39.05 -10.39 -18.09
CA LYS A 6 -40.50 -10.19 -18.15
C LYS A 6 -41.18 -10.34 -16.78
N ASN A 7 -40.69 -11.26 -15.95
CA ASN A 7 -41.24 -11.45 -14.61
C ASN A 7 -40.82 -10.33 -13.66
N ILE A 8 -39.55 -9.90 -13.77
CA ILE A 8 -39.02 -8.75 -13.01
C ILE A 8 -39.84 -7.51 -13.36
N GLU A 9 -39.98 -7.19 -14.64
CA GLU A 9 -40.75 -6.04 -15.14
C GLU A 9 -42.22 -6.09 -14.70
N SER A 10 -42.86 -7.25 -14.80
CA SER A 10 -44.25 -7.43 -14.36
C SER A 10 -44.45 -7.21 -12.87
N LEU A 11 -43.49 -7.63 -12.03
CA LEU A 11 -43.56 -7.38 -10.59
C LEU A 11 -43.31 -5.90 -10.27
N VAL A 12 -42.32 -5.28 -10.92
CA VAL A 12 -41.99 -3.87 -10.71
C VAL A 12 -43.16 -2.95 -11.09
N SER A 13 -43.83 -3.21 -12.22
CA SER A 13 -45.03 -2.46 -12.63
C SER A 13 -46.20 -2.58 -11.65
N GLN A 14 -46.25 -3.66 -10.84
CA GLN A 14 -47.21 -3.82 -9.74
C GLN A 14 -46.75 -3.15 -8.44
N GLY A 15 -45.62 -2.43 -8.43
CA GLY A 15 -45.00 -1.87 -7.23
C GLY A 15 -44.38 -2.92 -6.31
N LYS A 16 -44.11 -4.12 -6.83
CA LYS A 16 -43.48 -5.25 -6.11
C LYS A 16 -42.05 -5.40 -6.64
N LEU A 17 -41.09 -5.88 -5.84
CA LEU A 17 -39.68 -6.11 -6.21
C LEU A 17 -38.76 -4.89 -6.13
N ILE A 18 -38.98 -3.86 -6.96
CA ILE A 18 -38.21 -2.58 -6.92
C ILE A 18 -39.22 -1.46 -6.79
N LYS A 19 -39.16 -0.74 -5.67
CA LYS A 19 -40.17 0.26 -5.29
C LYS A 19 -39.86 1.64 -5.86
N SER A 20 -38.60 2.01 -5.96
CA SER A 20 -38.15 3.26 -6.57
C SER A 20 -36.78 3.11 -7.21
N GLY A 21 -36.47 3.96 -8.19
CA GLY A 21 -35.18 3.94 -8.90
C GLY A 21 -35.07 2.92 -10.03
N PHE A 22 -36.15 2.24 -10.41
CA PHE A 22 -36.15 1.33 -11.56
C PHE A 22 -35.89 2.06 -12.87
N ASP A 23 -35.03 1.48 -13.71
CA ASP A 23 -34.69 1.93 -15.04
C ASP A 23 -34.69 0.73 -16.00
N GLU A 24 -35.43 0.84 -17.10
CA GLU A 24 -35.57 -0.24 -18.08
C GLU A 24 -34.23 -0.61 -18.73
N GLU A 25 -33.31 0.36 -18.89
CA GLU A 25 -31.96 0.12 -19.45
C GLU A 25 -31.06 -0.73 -18.53
N ASN A 26 -31.46 -0.91 -17.27
CA ASN A 26 -30.77 -1.74 -16.29
C ASN A 26 -31.34 -3.15 -16.20
N LEU A 27 -32.43 -3.45 -16.91
CA LEU A 27 -33.04 -4.78 -16.93
C LEU A 27 -32.22 -5.73 -17.81
N GLY A 28 -31.65 -6.76 -17.20
CA GLY A 28 -31.01 -7.88 -17.87
C GLY A 28 -31.97 -9.06 -18.03
N SER A 29 -31.55 -10.07 -18.79
CA SER A 29 -32.38 -11.26 -19.09
C SER A 29 -32.80 -12.08 -17.85
N ILE A 30 -31.97 -12.10 -16.81
CA ILE A 30 -32.18 -12.87 -15.56
C ILE A 30 -31.81 -12.08 -14.30
N SER A 31 -31.56 -10.79 -14.44
CA SER A 31 -31.03 -9.94 -13.38
C SER A 31 -31.38 -8.47 -13.64
N TYR A 32 -31.19 -7.64 -12.64
CA TYR A 32 -31.31 -6.19 -12.75
C TYR A 32 -29.99 -5.53 -12.28
N ASP A 33 -29.45 -4.62 -13.07
CA ASP A 33 -28.23 -3.88 -12.73
C ASP A 33 -28.51 -2.81 -11.65
N LEU A 34 -27.79 -2.87 -10.54
CA LEU A 34 -27.87 -1.89 -9.46
C LEU A 34 -26.90 -0.73 -9.71
N THR A 35 -27.38 0.49 -9.47
CA THR A 35 -26.62 1.72 -9.70
C THR A 35 -26.20 2.37 -8.38
N ILE A 36 -25.01 2.97 -8.36
CA ILE A 36 -24.53 3.71 -7.18
C ILE A 36 -25.39 4.96 -7.00
N GLY A 37 -26.12 5.03 -5.89
CA GLY A 37 -26.88 6.23 -5.50
C GLY A 37 -26.05 7.16 -4.62
N GLU A 38 -25.38 6.61 -3.61
CA GLU A 38 -24.53 7.36 -2.68
C GLU A 38 -23.25 6.56 -2.39
N ILE A 39 -22.10 7.22 -2.39
CA ILE A 39 -20.83 6.65 -1.90
C ILE A 39 -20.65 7.09 -0.44
N VAL A 40 -20.53 6.14 0.48
CA VAL A 40 -20.45 6.39 1.92
C VAL A 40 -18.99 6.35 2.37
N ILE A 41 -18.48 7.52 2.76
CA ILE A 41 -17.12 7.69 3.27
C ILE A 41 -17.23 8.00 4.77
N GLU A 42 -16.58 7.19 5.61
CA GLU A 42 -16.48 7.46 7.05
C GLU A 42 -15.14 8.13 7.37
N GLU A 43 -15.17 9.39 7.81
CA GLU A 43 -14.01 10.11 8.34
C GLU A 43 -14.32 10.63 9.74
N ASN A 44 -13.42 10.38 10.71
CA ASN A 44 -13.51 10.94 12.07
C ASN A 44 -14.91 10.76 12.74
N ASP A 45 -15.47 9.55 12.68
CA ASP A 45 -16.80 9.20 13.18
C ASP A 45 -17.98 9.96 12.51
N SER A 46 -17.73 10.62 11.37
CA SER A 46 -18.74 11.29 10.54
C SER A 46 -18.83 10.64 9.15
N SER A 47 -20.05 10.42 8.67
CA SER A 47 -20.29 9.88 7.32
C SER A 47 -20.53 11.01 6.32
N HIS A 48 -19.72 11.08 5.26
CA HIS A 48 -19.87 12.01 4.15
C HIS A 48 -20.30 11.29 2.87
N ARG A 49 -21.00 12.02 2.00
CA ARG A 49 -21.44 11.55 0.68
C ARG A 49 -20.59 12.21 -0.39
N ALA A 50 -20.09 11.41 -1.32
CA ALA A 50 -19.29 11.90 -2.44
C ALA A 50 -19.89 11.47 -3.79
N GLU A 51 -19.67 12.29 -4.82
CA GLU A 51 -20.06 11.99 -6.22
C GLU A 51 -19.07 11.02 -6.89
N SER A 52 -17.84 10.98 -6.41
CA SER A 52 -16.81 10.04 -6.86
C SER A 52 -15.87 9.66 -5.73
N PHE A 53 -15.24 8.50 -5.84
CA PHE A 53 -14.24 8.05 -4.88
C PHE A 53 -13.17 7.20 -5.54
N ASP A 54 -11.92 7.51 -5.24
CA ASP A 54 -10.74 6.78 -5.70
C ASP A 54 -10.45 5.65 -4.71
N ILE A 55 -10.74 4.41 -5.11
CA ILE A 55 -10.47 3.24 -4.28
C ILE A 55 -9.03 2.81 -4.51
N ALA A 56 -8.16 2.99 -3.51
CA ALA A 56 -6.78 2.54 -3.56
C ALA A 56 -6.68 0.99 -3.55
N PRO A 57 -5.54 0.41 -3.98
CA PRO A 57 -5.31 -1.04 -3.90
C PRO A 57 -5.55 -1.61 -2.49
N GLY A 58 -6.48 -2.56 -2.38
CA GLY A 58 -6.88 -3.21 -1.13
C GLY A 58 -7.90 -2.44 -0.30
N GLU A 59 -8.17 -1.17 -0.64
CA GLU A 59 -9.20 -0.35 -0.01
C GLU A 59 -10.60 -0.81 -0.41
N TYR A 60 -11.58 -0.52 0.45
CA TYR A 60 -12.98 -0.73 0.15
C TYR A 60 -13.80 0.47 0.60
N VAL A 61 -14.97 0.61 -0.01
CA VAL A 61 -15.95 1.64 0.31
C VAL A 61 -17.34 1.02 0.35
N PHE A 62 -18.22 1.55 1.19
CA PHE A 62 -19.64 1.17 1.15
C PHE A 62 -20.38 2.11 0.23
N ILE A 63 -21.29 1.55 -0.56
CA ILE A 63 -22.20 2.32 -1.39
C ILE A 63 -23.63 1.98 -1.02
N LYS A 64 -24.51 2.95 -1.21
CA LYS A 64 -25.96 2.77 -1.20
C LYS A 64 -26.43 2.82 -2.64
N THR A 65 -27.26 1.87 -3.06
CA THR A 65 -27.83 1.87 -4.40
C THR A 65 -28.86 2.97 -4.58
N LYS A 66 -29.10 3.37 -5.83
CA LYS A 66 -30.21 4.27 -6.19
C LYS A 66 -31.56 3.57 -6.02
N GLU A 67 -31.58 2.26 -6.23
CA GLU A 67 -32.78 1.44 -6.18
C GLU A 67 -33.19 1.09 -4.75
N GLU A 68 -34.45 1.37 -4.41
CA GLU A 68 -35.11 0.89 -3.19
C GLU A 68 -35.78 -0.44 -3.49
N LEU A 69 -35.28 -1.51 -2.88
CA LEU A 69 -35.81 -2.86 -3.04
C LEU A 69 -37.05 -3.06 -2.17
N SER A 70 -38.00 -3.83 -2.67
CA SER A 70 -39.23 -4.25 -1.99
C SER A 70 -39.47 -5.73 -2.28
N ILE A 71 -38.81 -6.60 -1.54
CA ILE A 71 -38.75 -8.04 -1.82
C ILE A 71 -40.05 -8.73 -1.40
N PRO A 72 -40.79 -9.38 -2.33
CA PRO A 72 -42.02 -10.10 -2.01
C PRO A 72 -41.79 -11.29 -1.07
N GLU A 73 -42.85 -11.75 -0.41
CA GLU A 73 -42.83 -12.80 0.61
C GLU A 73 -42.38 -14.19 0.10
N ASN A 74 -42.39 -14.40 -1.22
CA ASN A 74 -42.03 -15.64 -1.88
C ASN A 74 -40.75 -15.52 -2.72
N ILE A 75 -39.97 -14.44 -2.59
CA ILE A 75 -38.78 -14.17 -3.39
C ILE A 75 -37.59 -13.81 -2.48
N MET A 76 -36.40 -14.21 -2.88
CA MET A 76 -35.12 -13.72 -2.34
C MET A 76 -34.39 -12.91 -3.42
N GLY A 77 -33.71 -11.83 -3.02
CA GLY A 77 -32.74 -11.14 -3.86
C GLY A 77 -31.31 -11.53 -3.51
N ARG A 78 -30.50 -11.92 -4.51
CA ARG A 78 -29.08 -12.23 -4.34
C ARG A 78 -28.21 -11.28 -5.15
N ILE A 79 -27.22 -10.67 -4.51
CA ILE A 79 -26.23 -9.86 -5.20
C ILE A 79 -25.29 -10.74 -6.00
N ALA A 80 -25.08 -10.37 -7.26
CA ALA A 80 -24.12 -10.96 -8.15
C ALA A 80 -23.23 -9.89 -8.75
N GLN A 81 -21.96 -10.27 -8.99
CA GLN A 81 -20.99 -9.35 -9.56
C GLN A 81 -21.20 -9.19 -11.07
N LYS A 82 -20.93 -7.99 -11.57
CA LYS A 82 -20.86 -7.74 -13.01
C LYS A 82 -19.49 -8.15 -13.53
N ASN A 83 -19.48 -8.85 -14.66
CA ASN A 83 -18.24 -9.28 -15.30
C ASN A 83 -17.31 -8.12 -15.66
N SER A 84 -17.87 -6.96 -16.04
CA SER A 84 -17.11 -5.74 -16.28
C SER A 84 -16.37 -5.23 -15.04
N ARG A 85 -17.07 -5.15 -13.89
CA ARG A 85 -16.50 -4.68 -12.62
C ARG A 85 -15.46 -5.67 -12.08
N MET A 86 -15.74 -6.97 -12.17
CA MET A 86 -14.79 -8.03 -11.82
C MET A 86 -13.49 -7.93 -12.63
N ARG A 87 -13.57 -7.69 -13.95
CA ARG A 87 -12.38 -7.55 -14.81
C ARG A 87 -11.56 -6.28 -14.55
N MET A 88 -12.18 -5.23 -14.01
CA MET A 88 -11.43 -4.04 -13.56
C MET A 88 -10.69 -4.30 -12.23
N GLY A 89 -11.00 -5.39 -11.54
CA GLY A 89 -10.46 -5.69 -10.21
C GLY A 89 -11.29 -5.12 -9.06
N LEU A 90 -12.57 -4.81 -9.30
CA LEU A 90 -13.52 -4.52 -8.24
C LEU A 90 -14.21 -5.79 -7.78
N TYR A 91 -14.18 -6.04 -6.47
CA TYR A 91 -14.94 -7.06 -5.78
C TYR A 91 -16.11 -6.41 -5.05
N VAL A 92 -17.33 -6.68 -5.50
CA VAL A 92 -18.57 -6.16 -4.91
C VAL A 92 -19.27 -7.27 -4.14
N ASP A 93 -19.61 -7.00 -2.88
CA ASP A 93 -20.23 -7.96 -1.97
C ASP A 93 -21.43 -7.30 -1.27
N GLY A 94 -22.45 -8.09 -0.95
CA GLY A 94 -23.68 -7.60 -0.35
C GLY A 94 -24.50 -8.72 0.30
N PRO A 95 -25.43 -8.37 1.19
CA PRO A 95 -26.28 -9.35 1.85
C PRO A 95 -27.23 -10.02 0.86
N HIS A 96 -27.81 -11.15 1.28
CA HIS A 96 -29.03 -11.65 0.66
C HIS A 96 -30.20 -10.80 1.16
N TYR A 97 -31.08 -10.40 0.25
CA TYR A 97 -32.29 -9.67 0.58
C TYR A 97 -33.43 -10.67 0.78
N HIS A 98 -33.90 -10.78 2.02
CA HIS A 98 -34.89 -11.77 2.40
C HIS A 98 -36.32 -11.34 2.03
N PRO A 99 -37.25 -12.31 1.96
CA PRO A 99 -38.66 -12.03 1.81
C PRO A 99 -39.19 -11.00 2.82
N GLY A 100 -39.90 -9.99 2.32
CA GLY A 100 -40.44 -8.88 3.12
C GLY A 100 -39.48 -7.72 3.36
N HIS A 101 -38.27 -7.72 2.80
CA HIS A 101 -37.35 -6.57 2.91
C HIS A 101 -37.87 -5.37 2.11
N ILE A 102 -37.92 -4.21 2.76
CA ILE A 102 -38.00 -2.91 2.09
C ILE A 102 -36.77 -2.11 2.51
N THR A 103 -35.81 -1.93 1.60
CA THR A 103 -34.52 -1.28 1.91
C THR A 103 -33.75 -0.90 0.66
N TYR A 104 -32.80 0.03 0.79
CA TYR A 104 -31.77 0.21 -0.24
C TYR A 104 -30.74 -0.91 -0.15
N ALA A 105 -30.10 -1.22 -1.28
CA ALA A 105 -28.98 -2.15 -1.26
C ALA A 105 -27.70 -1.43 -0.81
N TYR A 106 -27.18 -1.83 0.35
CA TYR A 106 -25.86 -1.42 0.82
C TYR A 106 -24.82 -2.47 0.43
N LEU A 107 -23.88 -2.06 -0.43
CA LEU A 107 -22.87 -2.96 -1.00
C LEU A 107 -21.47 -2.51 -0.58
N ARG A 108 -20.60 -3.47 -0.29
CA ARG A 108 -19.17 -3.23 -0.09
C ARG A 108 -18.44 -3.42 -1.40
N VAL A 109 -17.75 -2.38 -1.85
CA VAL A 109 -16.92 -2.39 -3.07
C VAL A 109 -15.46 -2.35 -2.65
N GLN A 110 -14.70 -3.39 -2.97
CA GLN A 110 -13.26 -3.49 -2.68
C GLN A 110 -12.44 -3.48 -3.96
N ASN A 111 -11.36 -2.72 -3.99
CA ASN A 111 -10.36 -2.82 -5.04
C ASN A 111 -9.35 -3.92 -4.70
N ILE A 112 -9.34 -4.99 -5.48
CA ILE A 112 -8.39 -6.10 -5.34
C ILE A 112 -7.25 -6.05 -6.38
N SER A 113 -7.20 -5.00 -7.20
CA SER A 113 -6.14 -4.75 -8.17
C SER A 113 -4.97 -3.94 -7.57
N SER A 114 -3.92 -3.71 -8.37
CA SER A 114 -2.78 -2.86 -8.02
C SER A 114 -2.95 -1.39 -8.41
N ASN A 115 -4.00 -1.03 -9.15
CA ASN A 115 -4.21 0.32 -9.67
C ASN A 115 -5.29 1.03 -8.84
N ILE A 116 -5.26 2.36 -8.79
CA ILE A 116 -6.39 3.14 -8.25
C ILE A 116 -7.57 3.01 -9.21
N ILE A 117 -8.76 2.75 -8.67
CA ILE A 117 -10.00 2.65 -9.45
C ILE A 117 -10.98 3.69 -8.92
N THR A 118 -11.36 4.63 -9.78
CA THR A 118 -12.40 5.62 -9.48
C THR A 118 -13.78 5.04 -9.75
N ILE A 119 -14.69 5.20 -8.80
CA ILE A 119 -16.12 4.93 -8.97
C ILE A 119 -16.92 6.23 -8.89
N HIS A 120 -18.04 6.30 -9.61
CA HIS A 120 -18.91 7.48 -9.64
C HIS A 120 -20.34 7.13 -9.25
N THR A 121 -21.06 8.09 -8.67
CA THR A 121 -22.51 8.00 -8.56
C THR A 121 -23.14 7.81 -9.94
N GLY A 122 -24.08 6.89 -10.07
CA GLY A 122 -24.69 6.46 -11.33
C GLY A 122 -24.05 5.23 -11.98
N ASP A 123 -22.86 4.80 -11.53
CA ASP A 123 -22.23 3.59 -12.06
C ASP A 123 -23.08 2.34 -11.80
N LYS A 124 -23.29 1.51 -12.84
CA LYS A 124 -23.83 0.14 -12.69
C LYS A 124 -22.78 -0.73 -12.00
N ILE A 125 -22.90 -0.97 -10.69
CA ILE A 125 -21.83 -1.53 -9.84
C ILE A 125 -21.99 -3.03 -9.59
N ALA A 126 -23.23 -3.50 -9.45
CA ALA A 126 -23.58 -4.90 -9.23
C ALA A 126 -24.84 -5.24 -10.01
N GLN A 127 -25.27 -6.49 -9.93
CA GLN A 127 -26.57 -6.93 -10.41
C GLN A 127 -27.25 -7.73 -9.30
N ILE A 128 -28.58 -7.71 -9.27
CA ILE A 128 -29.39 -8.53 -8.38
C ILE A 128 -30.12 -9.59 -9.17
N ILE A 129 -30.05 -10.83 -8.69
CA ILE A 129 -30.77 -11.98 -9.22
C ILE A 129 -31.91 -12.29 -8.25
N PHE A 130 -33.12 -12.46 -8.77
CA PHE A 130 -34.29 -12.76 -7.96
C PHE A 130 -34.65 -14.24 -8.06
N GLU A 131 -34.81 -14.87 -6.90
CA GLU A 131 -35.04 -16.30 -6.76
C GLU A 131 -36.36 -16.56 -6.04
N GLU A 132 -37.28 -17.21 -6.73
CA GLU A 132 -38.55 -17.66 -6.17
C GLU A 132 -38.34 -18.85 -5.23
N LEU A 133 -38.95 -18.74 -4.05
CA LEU A 133 -38.98 -19.75 -3.01
C LEU A 133 -40.04 -20.81 -3.30
N LYS A 134 -39.81 -22.03 -2.81
CA LYS A 134 -40.79 -23.12 -2.95
C LYS A 134 -42.06 -22.86 -2.14
N GLU A 135 -41.92 -22.25 -0.97
CA GLU A 135 -43.00 -21.95 -0.03
C GLU A 135 -42.69 -20.64 0.69
N LYS A 136 -43.73 -19.97 1.20
CA LYS A 136 -43.59 -18.76 2.03
C LYS A 136 -42.88 -19.12 3.34
N PRO A 137 -41.84 -18.38 3.77
CA PRO A 137 -41.23 -18.57 5.08
C PRO A 137 -42.24 -18.40 6.21
N ARG A 138 -42.04 -19.12 7.33
CA ARG A 138 -42.91 -18.99 8.51
C ARG A 138 -42.85 -17.58 9.12
N GLU A 139 -41.68 -16.96 9.09
CA GLU A 139 -41.45 -15.60 9.59
C GLU A 139 -40.80 -14.80 8.47
N LEU A 140 -41.39 -13.65 8.12
CA LEU A 140 -40.78 -12.73 7.18
C LEU A 140 -39.79 -11.84 7.89
N TYR A 141 -38.80 -11.33 7.15
CA TYR A 141 -37.79 -10.47 7.77
C TYR A 141 -38.39 -9.18 8.35
N GLY A 142 -39.41 -8.63 7.70
CA GLY A 142 -40.12 -7.45 8.21
C GLY A 142 -40.95 -7.70 9.48
N GLU A 143 -41.21 -8.97 9.84
CA GLU A 143 -42.06 -9.36 10.98
C GLU A 143 -41.24 -9.72 12.23
N GLY A 144 -39.94 -10.02 12.08
CA GLY A 144 -39.08 -10.44 13.19
C GLY A 144 -38.68 -9.27 14.10
N GLN A 145 -39.06 -9.32 15.38
CA GLN A 145 -38.73 -8.31 16.40
C GLN A 145 -37.22 -8.12 16.66
N HIS A 146 -36.36 -8.98 16.12
CA HIS A 146 -34.90 -8.98 16.32
C HIS A 146 -34.06 -8.76 15.05
N ASN A 147 -34.69 -8.44 13.91
CA ASN A 147 -33.95 -8.27 12.67
C ASN A 147 -33.31 -6.86 12.60
N ALA A 148 -31.99 -6.82 12.41
CA ALA A 148 -31.25 -5.57 12.24
C ALA A 148 -31.52 -4.96 10.85
N PHE A 149 -31.43 -3.63 10.71
CA PHE A 149 -31.48 -2.92 9.41
C PHE A 149 -32.80 -3.04 8.61
N ILE A 150 -33.95 -3.25 9.27
CA ILE A 150 -35.28 -3.15 8.61
C ILE A 150 -35.57 -1.67 8.28
N ASN A 151 -36.03 -1.38 7.05
CA ASN A 151 -36.36 -0.03 6.57
C ASN A 151 -35.18 0.97 6.65
N GLU A 152 -33.96 0.49 6.40
CA GLU A 152 -32.76 1.33 6.43
C GLU A 152 -32.80 2.38 5.32
N LYS A 153 -33.18 3.61 5.68
CA LYS A 153 -33.13 4.77 4.77
C LYS A 153 -31.76 5.44 4.74
N ASN A 154 -31.05 5.34 5.87
CA ASN A 154 -29.75 5.94 6.12
C ASN A 154 -28.80 4.85 6.62
N PHE A 155 -27.57 4.88 6.14
CA PHE A 155 -26.53 3.92 6.51
C PHE A 155 -26.28 3.91 8.02
N VAL A 156 -26.42 2.75 8.67
CA VAL A 156 -26.24 2.56 10.11
C VAL A 156 -24.82 2.04 10.39
N GLY A 157 -23.82 2.82 9.98
CA GLY A 157 -22.40 2.68 10.33
C GLY A 157 -21.71 1.34 10.01
N MET A 158 -20.40 1.29 10.20
CA MET A 158 -19.61 0.05 10.08
C MET A 158 -19.09 -0.46 11.42
N GLY A 159 -18.93 -1.78 11.53
CA GLY A 159 -17.96 -2.33 12.48
C GLY A 159 -16.57 -1.73 12.20
N LYS A 160 -15.75 -1.48 13.23
CA LYS A 160 -14.43 -0.79 13.09
C LYS A 160 -13.40 -1.62 12.29
N TYR A 161 -13.58 -1.76 10.98
CA TYR A 161 -12.68 -2.45 10.05
C TYR A 161 -11.43 -1.63 9.73
N THR A 162 -11.48 -0.30 9.94
CA THR A 162 -10.37 0.65 9.81
C THR A 162 -9.10 0.22 10.55
N LYS A 163 -9.22 -0.47 11.68
CA LYS A 163 -8.07 -0.94 12.48
C LYS A 163 -7.19 -2.02 11.83
N LYS A 164 -7.70 -2.78 10.85
CA LYS A 164 -6.91 -3.83 10.18
C LYS A 164 -6.12 -3.27 8.99
N TYR A 165 -6.74 -2.34 8.24
CA TYR A 165 -6.12 -1.69 7.09
C TYR A 165 -5.05 -0.66 7.49
N SER A 166 -5.31 0.14 8.54
CA SER A 166 -4.32 1.10 9.06
C SER A 166 -3.00 0.43 9.42
N LYS A 167 -3.02 -0.79 9.95
CA LYS A 167 -1.80 -1.56 10.23
C LYS A 167 -1.01 -1.93 8.98
N SER A 168 -1.70 -2.30 7.90
CA SER A 168 -1.04 -2.62 6.63
C SER A 168 -0.41 -1.38 6.02
N ILE A 169 -1.12 -0.24 6.02
CA ILE A 169 -0.59 1.05 5.55
C ILE A 169 0.60 1.51 6.40
N GLN A 170 0.49 1.49 7.73
CA GLN A 170 1.59 1.81 8.64
C GLN A 170 2.82 0.93 8.40
N LYS A 171 2.62 -0.35 8.05
CA LYS A 171 3.72 -1.25 7.71
C LYS A 171 4.39 -0.84 6.40
N PHE A 172 3.63 -0.43 5.39
CA PHE A 172 4.17 0.07 4.12
C PHE A 172 4.92 1.39 4.30
N GLU A 173 4.36 2.34 5.05
CA GLU A 173 5.02 3.62 5.38
C GLU A 173 6.34 3.38 6.10
N LYS A 174 6.34 2.49 7.11
CA LYS A 174 7.58 2.12 7.81
C LYS A 174 8.62 1.48 6.88
N VAL A 175 8.20 0.60 5.98
CA VAL A 175 9.12 0.00 4.99
C VAL A 175 9.69 1.06 4.05
N LYS A 176 8.88 2.05 3.64
CA LYS A 176 9.33 3.17 2.82
C LYS A 176 10.37 4.02 3.56
N GLU A 177 10.11 4.40 4.81
CA GLU A 177 11.07 5.12 5.66
C GLU A 177 12.38 4.33 5.87
N ASP A 178 12.28 3.01 6.07
CA ASP A 178 13.45 2.13 6.19
C ASP A 178 14.26 2.08 4.88
N ILE A 179 13.63 2.21 3.71
CA ILE A 179 14.31 2.27 2.41
C ILE A 179 14.98 3.63 2.21
N GLU A 180 14.26 4.74 2.42
CA GLU A 180 14.79 6.09 2.26
C GLU A 180 16.00 6.34 3.20
N SER A 181 15.92 5.84 4.43
CA SER A 181 17.04 5.93 5.38
C SER A 181 18.26 5.11 4.95
N LYS A 182 18.06 3.90 4.41
CA LYS A 182 19.14 3.08 3.85
C LYS A 182 19.77 3.73 2.62
N GLU A 183 18.96 4.34 1.75
CA GLU A 183 19.43 5.10 0.59
C GLU A 183 20.32 6.27 1.03
N SER A 184 19.87 7.09 1.99
CA SER A 184 20.67 8.18 2.55
C SER A 184 21.99 7.69 3.15
N GLN A 185 21.97 6.55 3.87
CA GLN A 185 23.18 5.94 4.40
C GLN A 185 24.14 5.49 3.30
N ILE A 186 23.64 4.93 2.20
CA ILE A 186 24.45 4.52 1.05
C ILE A 186 25.10 5.75 0.41
N TYR A 187 24.35 6.83 0.15
CA TYR A 187 24.94 8.05 -0.42
C TYR A 187 26.01 8.67 0.48
N GLY A 188 25.77 8.73 1.80
CA GLY A 188 26.76 9.20 2.76
C GLY A 188 28.06 8.37 2.74
N ASN A 189 27.92 7.04 2.65
CA ASN A 189 29.06 6.13 2.53
C ASN A 189 29.81 6.30 1.21
N VAL A 190 29.10 6.43 0.08
CA VAL A 190 29.71 6.64 -1.25
C VAL A 190 30.45 7.98 -1.30
N LEU A 191 29.85 9.06 -0.81
CA LEU A 191 30.49 10.39 -0.79
C LEU A 191 31.76 10.39 0.08
N THR A 192 31.71 9.72 1.23
CA THR A 192 32.88 9.54 2.10
C THR A 192 33.98 8.77 1.37
N LEU A 193 33.64 7.66 0.71
CA LEU A 193 34.59 6.87 -0.06
C LEU A 193 35.23 7.69 -1.20
N MET A 194 34.44 8.49 -1.91
CA MET A 194 34.95 9.41 -2.94
C MET A 194 35.94 10.43 -2.35
N GLY A 195 35.63 11.01 -1.19
CA GLY A 195 36.52 11.94 -0.50
C GLY A 195 37.85 11.29 -0.10
N ILE A 196 37.83 10.03 0.34
CA ILE A 196 39.04 9.27 0.66
C ILE A 196 39.87 8.98 -0.60
N VAL A 197 39.22 8.55 -1.68
CA VAL A 197 39.89 8.31 -2.97
C VAL A 197 40.55 9.59 -3.46
N ALA A 198 39.85 10.73 -3.41
CA ALA A 198 40.40 12.03 -3.78
C ALA A 198 41.62 12.40 -2.92
N ALA A 199 41.55 12.23 -1.59
CA ALA A 199 42.66 12.51 -0.69
C ALA A 199 43.89 11.63 -0.97
N VAL A 200 43.68 10.32 -1.20
CA VAL A 200 44.75 9.38 -1.57
C VAL A 200 45.40 9.80 -2.89
N PHE A 201 44.62 10.15 -3.92
CA PHE A 201 45.14 10.63 -5.19
C PHE A 201 45.92 11.95 -5.05
N SER A 202 45.41 12.92 -4.31
CA SER A 202 46.11 14.19 -4.06
C SER A 202 47.48 13.95 -3.42
N ILE A 203 47.56 13.01 -2.48
CA ILE A 203 48.81 12.71 -1.76
C ILE A 203 49.79 11.93 -2.64
N ILE A 204 49.31 11.00 -3.45
CA ILE A 204 50.13 10.33 -4.47
C ILE A 204 50.74 11.37 -5.42
N THR A 205 49.94 12.34 -5.88
CA THR A 205 50.40 13.43 -6.76
C THR A 205 51.45 14.31 -6.08
N ILE A 206 51.22 14.73 -4.83
CA ILE A 206 52.19 15.52 -4.04
C ILE A 206 53.51 14.76 -3.90
N ASN A 207 53.45 13.47 -3.57
CA ASN A 207 54.65 12.64 -3.45
C ASN A 207 55.39 12.49 -4.79
N PHE A 208 54.66 12.32 -5.90
CA PHE A 208 55.24 12.24 -7.23
C PHE A 208 55.93 13.55 -7.67
N GLU A 209 55.35 14.71 -7.33
CA GLU A 209 55.97 16.01 -7.56
C GLU A 209 57.25 16.20 -6.72
N ALA A 210 57.22 15.80 -5.45
CA ALA A 210 58.39 15.85 -4.58
C ALA A 210 59.57 15.04 -5.14
N PHE A 211 59.31 13.88 -5.75
CA PHE A 211 60.32 13.07 -6.45
C PHE A 211 60.98 13.77 -7.64
N LYS A 212 60.26 14.67 -8.33
CA LYS A 212 60.83 15.40 -9.48
C LYS A 212 61.77 16.52 -9.08
N GLN A 213 61.60 17.09 -7.88
CA GLN A 213 62.31 18.31 -7.45
C GLN A 213 63.55 18.03 -6.59
N SER A 214 63.79 16.78 -6.21
CA SER A 214 64.82 16.41 -5.23
C SER A 214 65.91 15.51 -5.83
N ASN A 215 67.13 15.57 -5.27
CA ASN A 215 68.20 14.66 -5.64
C ASN A 215 67.86 13.25 -5.15
N ILE A 216 67.73 12.31 -6.08
CA ILE A 216 67.24 10.96 -5.83
C ILE A 216 68.35 10.13 -5.16
N ASP A 217 68.32 10.07 -3.83
CA ASP A 217 69.09 9.12 -3.02
C ASP A 217 68.20 7.98 -2.52
N LEU A 218 68.80 6.80 -2.25
CA LEU A 218 68.12 5.61 -1.72
C LEU A 218 67.34 5.95 -0.43
N ARG A 219 67.89 6.84 0.40
CA ARG A 219 67.28 7.31 1.66
C ARG A 219 65.97 8.05 1.40
N PHE A 220 65.98 8.96 0.42
CA PHE A 220 64.81 9.74 0.04
C PHE A 220 63.70 8.83 -0.50
N ILE A 221 64.04 7.85 -1.35
CA ILE A 221 63.07 6.86 -1.87
C ILE A 221 62.40 6.08 -0.73
N LEU A 222 63.17 5.65 0.28
CA LEU A 222 62.65 4.86 1.40
C LEU A 222 61.69 5.68 2.27
N ILE A 223 62.06 6.91 2.63
CA ILE A 223 61.22 7.80 3.45
C ILE A 223 59.89 8.10 2.73
N MET A 224 59.94 8.36 1.43
CA MET A 224 58.76 8.70 0.63
C MET A 224 57.78 7.52 0.44
N ASN A 225 58.29 6.30 0.25
CA ASN A 225 57.39 5.13 0.13
C ASN A 225 56.74 4.77 1.46
N ILE A 226 57.48 4.86 2.58
CA ILE A 226 56.94 4.56 3.91
C ILE A 226 55.91 5.61 4.33
N SER A 227 56.15 6.90 4.04
CA SER A 227 55.17 7.97 4.31
C SER A 227 53.87 7.78 3.52
N LEU A 228 53.96 7.32 2.27
CA LEU A 228 52.81 6.99 1.43
C LEU A 228 52.02 5.80 1.99
N VAL A 229 52.69 4.72 2.37
CA VAL A 229 52.07 3.52 2.97
C VAL A 229 51.37 3.88 4.29
N PHE A 230 52.01 4.69 5.14
CA PHE A 230 51.41 5.18 6.37
C PHE A 230 50.14 5.98 6.11
N THR A 231 50.21 6.91 5.18
CA THR A 231 49.08 7.82 4.88
C THR A 231 47.89 7.06 4.29
N ILE A 232 48.12 6.17 3.32
CA ILE A 232 47.08 5.31 2.74
C ILE A 232 46.43 4.46 3.84
N SER A 233 47.23 3.89 4.74
CA SER A 233 46.72 3.07 5.85
C SER A 233 45.79 3.86 6.77
N VAL A 234 46.18 5.10 7.15
CA VAL A 234 45.33 6.01 7.94
C VAL A 234 44.00 6.29 7.25
N PHE A 235 44.02 6.61 5.94
CA PHE A 235 42.81 6.89 5.17
C PHE A 235 41.88 5.67 5.06
N PHE A 236 42.42 4.47 4.85
CA PHE A 236 41.63 3.23 4.84
C PHE A 236 41.00 2.94 6.20
N GLY A 237 41.64 3.31 7.31
CA GLY A 237 41.03 3.23 8.64
C GLY A 237 39.88 4.18 8.88
N LEU A 238 40.08 5.44 8.49
CA LEU A 238 39.03 6.43 8.56
C LEU A 238 37.83 6.00 7.71
N ALA A 239 38.08 5.43 6.52
CA ALA A 239 37.07 4.79 5.68
C ALA A 239 36.30 3.70 6.45
N TYR A 240 37.03 2.78 7.05
CA TYR A 240 36.47 1.65 7.77
C TYR A 240 35.60 2.11 8.96
N LEU A 241 36.04 3.11 9.73
CA LEU A 241 35.29 3.63 10.87
C LEU A 241 34.00 4.34 10.45
N ILE A 242 34.00 5.04 9.32
CA ILE A 242 32.82 5.79 8.85
C ILE A 242 31.81 4.85 8.18
N VAL A 243 32.27 3.95 7.30
CA VAL A 243 31.39 3.01 6.57
C VAL A 243 30.78 1.98 7.50
N ASN A 244 31.50 1.55 8.54
CA ASN A 244 31.07 0.48 9.44
C ASN A 244 30.40 0.97 10.74
N LYS A 245 29.73 2.13 10.70
CA LYS A 245 29.10 2.75 11.87
C LYS A 245 28.01 1.89 12.56
N THR A 246 27.49 0.87 11.88
CA THR A 246 26.31 0.10 12.32
C THR A 246 26.61 -1.33 12.79
N SER A 247 27.84 -1.84 12.62
CA SER A 247 28.16 -3.21 13.03
C SER A 247 28.70 -3.26 14.46
N LYS A 248 27.86 -3.68 15.41
CA LYS A 248 28.28 -4.11 16.75
C LYS A 248 29.17 -5.37 16.66
N LYS A 249 30.41 -5.29 16.18
CA LYS A 249 31.40 -6.36 16.39
C LYS A 249 32.82 -5.82 16.58
N LYS A 250 33.52 -6.52 17.48
CA LYS A 250 34.88 -6.31 18.03
C LYS A 250 36.02 -6.37 16.99
N LEU A 251 35.88 -5.69 15.85
CA LEU A 251 36.83 -5.73 14.72
C LEU A 251 37.50 -4.38 14.48
N GLY A 252 37.62 -3.53 15.51
CA GLY A 252 38.42 -2.29 15.46
C GLY A 252 39.85 -2.49 15.97
N TRP A 253 40.05 -3.34 16.98
CA TRP A 253 41.35 -3.56 17.61
C TRP A 253 42.48 -4.04 16.67
N PRO A 254 42.25 -4.99 15.73
CA PRO A 254 43.33 -5.39 14.80
C PRO A 254 43.75 -4.27 13.84
N TYR A 255 42.84 -3.36 13.47
CA TYR A 255 43.16 -2.19 12.65
C TYR A 255 44.04 -1.20 13.40
N PHE A 256 43.70 -0.88 14.65
CA PHE A 256 44.52 0.01 15.48
C PHE A 256 45.90 -0.58 15.78
N LEU A 257 46.00 -1.89 16.00
CA LEU A 257 47.28 -2.59 16.14
C LEU A 257 48.16 -2.46 14.88
N LEU A 258 47.59 -2.68 13.69
CA LEU A 258 48.30 -2.53 12.43
C LEU A 258 48.77 -1.07 12.21
N LEU A 259 47.92 -0.09 12.53
CA LEU A 259 48.28 1.33 12.47
C LEU A 259 49.46 1.65 13.40
N SER A 260 49.44 1.17 14.64
CA SER A 260 50.52 1.38 15.61
C SER A 260 51.85 0.79 15.12
N ILE A 261 51.84 -0.39 14.49
CA ILE A 261 53.03 -1.02 13.92
C ILE A 261 53.62 -0.14 12.80
N ILE A 262 52.78 0.41 11.92
CA ILE A 262 53.23 1.26 10.81
C ILE A 262 53.79 2.60 11.33
N ILE A 263 53.20 3.19 12.38
CA ILE A 263 53.71 4.39 13.04
C ILE A 263 55.10 4.13 13.63
N ILE A 264 55.29 3.00 14.32
CA ILE A 264 56.57 2.63 14.91
C ILE A 264 57.63 2.43 13.81
N ALA A 265 57.28 1.77 12.70
CA ALA A 265 58.17 1.60 11.56
C ALA A 265 58.58 2.96 10.93
N PHE A 266 57.64 3.89 10.79
CA PHE A 266 57.91 5.24 10.29
C PHE A 266 58.86 6.01 11.21
N ILE A 267 58.60 6.00 12.53
CA ILE A 267 59.44 6.67 13.54
C ILE A 267 60.85 6.06 13.58
N LEU A 268 60.96 4.73 13.54
CA LEU A 268 62.26 4.04 13.54
C LEU A 268 63.09 4.40 12.31
N VAL A 269 62.48 4.41 11.13
CA VAL A 269 63.19 4.83 9.90
C VAL A 269 63.56 6.31 9.96
N TYR A 270 62.70 7.17 10.49
CA TYR A 270 63.03 8.59 10.64
C TYR A 270 64.20 8.84 11.61
N ILE A 271 64.25 8.11 12.73
CA ILE A 271 65.31 8.22 13.75
C ILE A 271 66.64 7.63 13.26
N PHE A 272 66.62 6.49 12.56
CA PHE A 272 67.83 5.83 12.06
C PHE A 272 68.41 6.48 10.79
N VAL A 273 67.70 7.43 10.18
CA VAL A 273 68.09 8.09 8.91
C VAL A 273 68.50 9.57 9.11
N GLN A 274 68.36 10.15 10.31
CA GLN A 274 69.05 11.39 10.71
C GLN A 274 70.56 11.16 10.92
#